data_AF-A0A133N9S0-F1
#
_entry.id   AF-A0A133N9S0-F1
#
_cell.length_a   1.000
_cell.length_b   1.000
_cell.length_c   1.000
_cell.angle_alpha   90.00
_cell.angle_beta   90.00
_cell.angle_gamma   90.00
#
_symmetry.space_group_name_H-M   'P 1'
#
loop_
_entity.id
_entity.type
_entity.pdbx_description
1 polymer ?
#
loop_
_entity_poly.entity_id
_entity_poly.type
_entity_poly.pdbx_seq_one_letter_code
_entity_poly.pdbx_strand_id
1 'polypeptide(L)'
;RGKISDNLKYKGFLSYNPPKQRHHWINKKYGVIQKQETSFIHHSCYTDNPYLSEEFILEAEEKKKKDPVGYDWEYLGEPVGGGVVPFPRLHIGKIPDSLIRTLDTFRNGVDWGYAVDPVAFVRWGYDRMRKRIYAISEFYGVQKSNEVLAKAIKKQIKRNETVTCDSAEPKSVA
;
A
#
# COMPACT_ATOMS: atom_id res chain seq x y z
N ARG A 1 30.28 20.15 3.60
CA ARG A 1 31.04 19.84 2.36
C ARG A 1 32.30 20.69 2.38
N GLY A 2 33.48 20.12 2.09
CA GLY A 2 34.77 20.85 2.13
C GLY A 2 34.97 21.78 0.93
N LYS A 3 35.87 22.75 1.06
CA LYS A 3 36.26 23.68 -0.01
C LYS A 3 37.19 22.94 -0.97
N ILE A 4 36.87 22.94 -2.26
CA ILE A 4 37.65 22.28 -3.31
C ILE A 4 38.66 23.29 -3.87
N SER A 5 39.85 22.85 -4.29
CA SER A 5 40.86 23.71 -4.91
C SER A 5 40.33 24.43 -6.15
N ASP A 6 40.90 25.60 -6.44
CA ASP A 6 40.34 26.60 -7.37
C ASP A 6 40.15 26.11 -8.83
N ASN A 7 40.72 24.95 -9.19
CA ASN A 7 40.66 24.38 -10.55
C ASN A 7 39.76 23.13 -10.67
N LEU A 8 39.10 22.70 -9.60
CA LEU A 8 38.28 21.49 -9.60
C LEU A 8 36.80 21.80 -9.38
N LYS A 9 35.94 21.22 -10.24
CA LYS A 9 34.48 21.28 -10.09
C LYS A 9 33.95 19.90 -9.72
N TYR A 10 33.19 19.83 -8.63
CA TYR A 10 32.48 18.62 -8.26
C TYR A 10 31.36 18.34 -9.27
N LYS A 11 31.32 17.12 -9.82
CA LYS A 11 30.22 16.63 -10.64
C LYS A 11 29.63 15.39 -9.97
N GLY A 12 28.31 15.40 -9.77
CA GLY A 12 27.56 14.22 -9.34
C GLY A 12 26.72 13.70 -10.50
N PHE A 13 26.65 12.38 -10.64
CA PHE A 13 25.75 11.70 -11.57
C PHE A 13 24.72 10.94 -10.75
N LEU A 14 23.45 11.05 -11.14
CA LEU A 14 22.32 10.37 -10.49
C LEU A 14 21.38 9.88 -11.59
N SER A 15 21.04 8.60 -11.55
CA SER A 15 20.00 8.00 -12.38
C SER A 15 19.01 7.29 -11.48
N TYR A 16 17.72 7.43 -11.75
CA TYR A 16 16.65 6.84 -10.96
C TYR A 16 15.37 6.71 -11.77
N ASN A 17 14.55 5.73 -11.43
CA ASN A 17 13.14 5.71 -11.82
C ASN A 17 12.35 6.53 -10.80
N PRO A 18 11.55 7.52 -11.21
CA PRO A 18 10.87 8.41 -10.28
C PRO A 18 9.99 7.65 -9.29
N PRO A 19 10.15 7.85 -7.96
CA PRO A 19 9.26 7.22 -6.98
C PRO A 19 7.81 7.61 -7.23
N LYS A 20 6.89 6.68 -7.00
CA LYS A 20 5.45 6.91 -7.25
C LYS A 20 4.90 8.14 -6.51
N GLN A 21 5.40 8.41 -5.31
CA GLN A 21 4.97 9.54 -4.49
C GLN A 21 5.49 10.88 -5.05
N ARG A 22 4.56 11.76 -5.45
CA ARG A 22 4.90 13.12 -5.94
C ARG A 22 5.73 13.93 -4.96
N HIS A 23 5.47 13.80 -3.67
CA HIS A 23 6.16 14.54 -2.61
C HIS A 23 7.51 13.92 -2.20
N HIS A 24 7.91 12.80 -2.81
CA HIS A 24 9.22 12.21 -2.53
C HIS A 24 10.33 13.23 -2.81
N TRP A 25 11.31 13.33 -1.92
CA TRP A 25 12.33 14.39 -1.94
C TRP A 25 13.06 14.48 -3.29
N ILE A 26 13.32 13.34 -3.94
CA ILE A 26 14.00 13.29 -5.24
C ILE A 26 13.16 13.90 -6.37
N ASN A 27 11.85 13.65 -6.37
CA ASN A 27 10.90 14.24 -7.32
C ASN A 27 10.72 15.73 -7.04
N LYS A 28 10.73 16.15 -5.77
CA LYS A 28 10.69 17.57 -5.42
C LYS A 28 11.97 18.30 -5.84
N LYS A 29 13.13 17.65 -5.69
CA LYS A 29 14.44 18.25 -5.94
C LYS A 29 14.81 18.29 -7.42
N TYR A 30 14.55 17.21 -8.15
CA TYR A 30 14.97 17.02 -9.54
C TYR A 30 13.80 16.78 -10.50
N GLY A 31 12.55 16.85 -10.03
CA GLY A 31 11.38 16.70 -10.90
C GLY A 31 11.16 17.90 -11.81
N VAL A 32 10.23 17.71 -12.75
CA VAL A 32 9.82 18.64 -13.82
C VAL A 32 9.37 20.03 -13.30
N ILE A 33 9.16 20.18 -11.99
CA ILE A 33 8.49 21.33 -11.37
C ILE A 33 9.44 22.51 -11.09
N GLN A 34 10.75 22.31 -10.93
CA GLN A 34 11.69 23.39 -10.61
C GLN A 34 12.97 23.34 -11.42
N LYS A 35 13.23 24.40 -12.19
CA LYS A 35 14.52 24.65 -12.85
C LYS A 35 15.61 24.77 -11.77
N GLN A 36 16.60 23.90 -11.80
CA GLN A 36 17.83 24.06 -11.01
C GLN A 36 18.93 24.66 -11.89
N GLU A 37 19.50 25.77 -11.46
CA GLU A 37 20.62 26.41 -12.19
C GLU A 37 21.92 25.60 -12.13
N THR A 38 22.04 24.67 -11.18
CA THR A 38 23.27 23.91 -10.91
C THR A 38 23.23 22.47 -11.41
N SER A 39 22.13 22.02 -12.01
CA SER A 39 21.92 20.64 -12.42
C SER A 39 21.39 20.56 -13.85
N PHE A 40 21.98 19.67 -14.66
CA PHE A 40 21.38 19.24 -15.92
C PHE A 40 20.48 18.03 -15.65
N ILE A 41 19.21 18.12 -16.02
CA ILE A 41 18.22 17.06 -15.84
C ILE A 41 17.87 16.51 -17.22
N HIS A 42 18.12 15.21 -17.42
CA HIS A 42 17.72 14.48 -18.62
C HIS A 42 16.60 13.51 -18.25
N HIS A 43 15.51 13.55 -19.01
CA HIS A 43 14.42 12.60 -18.91
C HIS A 43 14.42 11.72 -20.15
N SER A 44 14.34 10.41 -19.95
CA SER A 44 14.16 9.41 -21.00
C SER A 44 13.19 8.35 -20.53
N CYS A 45 12.43 7.81 -21.46
CA CYS A 45 11.53 6.69 -21.22
C CYS A 45 11.81 5.57 -22.25
N TYR A 46 11.01 4.50 -22.18
CA TYR A 46 11.25 3.33 -23.02
C TYR A 46 11.18 3.63 -24.53
N THR A 47 10.40 4.64 -24.95
CA THR A 47 10.32 5.03 -26.38
C THR A 47 11.60 5.63 -26.93
N ASP A 48 12.51 6.07 -26.06
CA ASP A 48 13.83 6.60 -26.44
C ASP A 48 14.87 5.49 -26.65
N ASN A 49 14.54 4.22 -26.35
CA ASN A 49 15.46 3.09 -26.43
C ASN A 49 15.17 2.21 -27.67
N PRO A 50 16.03 2.22 -28.70
CA PRO A 50 15.83 1.44 -29.92
C PRO A 50 16.18 -0.05 -29.78
N TYR A 51 16.67 -0.49 -28.61
CA TYR A 51 17.16 -1.86 -28.37
C TYR A 51 16.19 -2.71 -27.53
N LEU A 52 14.93 -2.29 -27.42
CA LEU A 52 13.90 -3.04 -26.70
C LEU A 52 13.35 -4.19 -27.54
N SER A 53 12.97 -5.28 -26.88
CA SER A 53 12.31 -6.41 -27.54
C SER A 53 10.84 -6.11 -27.84
N GLU A 54 10.27 -6.83 -28.80
CA GLU A 54 8.85 -6.70 -29.14
C GLU A 54 7.95 -7.07 -27.95
N GLU A 55 8.35 -8.06 -27.15
CA GLU A 55 7.62 -8.48 -25.95
C GLU A 55 7.53 -7.37 -24.91
N PHE A 56 8.61 -6.60 -24.72
CA PHE A 56 8.59 -5.45 -23.81
C PHE A 56 7.58 -4.39 -24.27
N ILE A 57 7.55 -4.11 -25.58
CA ILE A 57 6.62 -3.14 -26.17
C ILE A 57 5.18 -3.61 -25.98
N LEU A 58 4.91 -4.91 -26.21
CA LEU A 58 3.60 -5.50 -25.99
C LEU A 58 3.16 -5.40 -24.52
N GLU A 59 4.05 -5.67 -23.57
CA GLU A 59 3.76 -5.55 -22.14
C GLU A 59 3.41 -4.10 -21.76
N ALA A 60 4.17 -3.13 -22.28
CA ALA A 60 3.90 -1.70 -22.09
C ALA A 60 2.50 -1.31 -22.60
N GLU A 61 2.14 -1.74 -23.81
CA GLU A 61 0.84 -1.45 -24.42
C GLU A 61 -0.33 -2.19 -23.72
N GLU A 62 -0.10 -3.39 -23.20
CA GLU A 62 -1.08 -4.07 -22.36
C GLU A 62 -1.30 -3.36 -21.02
N LYS A 63 -0.20 -2.93 -20.37
CA LYS A 63 -0.26 -2.15 -19.13
C LYS A 63 -1.03 -0.86 -19.36
N LYS A 64 -0.73 -0.13 -20.43
CA LYS A 64 -1.42 1.10 -20.82
C LYS A 64 -2.94 0.91 -20.92
N LYS A 65 -3.41 -0.23 -21.42
CA LYS A 65 -4.84 -0.57 -21.52
C LYS A 65 -5.45 -0.96 -20.16
N LYS A 66 -4.73 -1.73 -19.35
CA LYS A 66 -5.24 -2.32 -18.09
C LYS A 66 -5.15 -1.37 -16.89
N ASP A 67 -4.09 -0.57 -16.83
CA ASP A 67 -3.74 0.36 -15.75
C ASP A 67 -2.96 1.57 -16.30
N PRO A 68 -3.65 2.56 -16.91
CA PRO A 68 -3.00 3.74 -17.49
C PRO A 68 -2.13 4.50 -16.49
N VAL A 69 -2.57 4.61 -15.24
CA VAL A 69 -1.83 5.33 -14.18
C VAL A 69 -0.56 4.57 -13.79
N GLY A 70 -0.61 3.24 -13.73
CA GLY A 70 0.58 2.41 -13.54
C GLY A 70 1.53 2.51 -14.72
N TYR A 71 1.01 2.58 -15.95
CA TYR A 71 1.81 2.76 -17.16
C TYR A 71 2.57 4.10 -17.17
N ASP A 72 1.89 5.22 -16.86
CA ASP A 72 2.53 6.54 -16.81
C ASP A 72 3.71 6.54 -15.81
N TRP A 73 3.56 5.82 -14.69
CA TRP A 73 4.62 5.70 -13.70
C TRP A 73 5.76 4.76 -14.13
N GLU A 74 5.45 3.53 -14.52
CA GLU A 74 6.44 2.48 -14.77
C GLU A 74 7.18 2.66 -16.10
N TYR A 75 6.47 3.13 -17.13
CA TYR A 75 7.00 3.22 -18.49
C TYR A 75 7.34 4.66 -18.90
N LEU A 76 6.55 5.66 -18.48
CA LEU A 76 6.81 7.07 -18.84
C LEU A 76 7.62 7.83 -17.78
N GLY A 77 7.84 7.25 -16.60
CA GLY A 77 8.61 7.88 -15.53
C GLY A 77 7.87 9.02 -14.83
N GLU A 78 6.53 9.06 -14.91
CA GLU A 78 5.76 10.13 -14.30
C GLU A 78 5.45 9.86 -12.81
N PRO A 79 5.74 10.79 -11.89
CA PRO A 79 5.27 10.70 -10.51
C PRO A 79 3.75 10.85 -10.43
N VAL A 80 3.01 9.75 -10.58
CA VAL A 80 1.54 9.79 -10.62
C VAL A 80 0.89 10.05 -9.25
N GLY A 81 1.63 9.88 -8.15
CA GLY A 81 1.13 9.90 -6.79
C GLY A 81 0.77 8.49 -6.33
N GLY A 82 1.14 8.15 -5.09
CA GLY A 82 0.50 7.01 -4.42
C GLY A 82 -0.94 7.45 -4.19
N GLY A 83 -1.89 6.91 -4.95
CA GLY A 83 -3.30 7.28 -4.86
C GLY A 83 -3.73 7.42 -3.39
N VAL A 84 -4.50 8.46 -3.08
CA VAL A 84 -4.94 8.80 -1.71
C VAL A 84 -5.67 7.62 -1.04
N VAL A 85 -6.19 6.69 -1.84
CA VAL A 85 -6.98 5.55 -1.38
C VAL A 85 -6.09 4.31 -1.25
N PRO A 86 -5.76 3.86 -0.02
CA PRO A 86 -4.97 2.64 0.19
C PRO A 86 -5.66 1.37 -0.36
N PHE A 87 -6.98 1.41 -0.53
CA PHE A 87 -7.80 0.31 -1.04
C PHE A 87 -8.63 0.76 -2.26
N PRO A 88 -8.04 0.89 -3.46
CA PRO A 88 -8.74 1.42 -4.64
C PRO A 88 -9.90 0.54 -5.13
N ARG A 89 -10.01 -0.70 -4.63
CA ARG A 89 -11.10 -1.63 -4.92
C ARG A 89 -12.07 -1.82 -3.73
N LEU A 90 -11.97 -0.96 -2.72
CA LEU A 90 -12.89 -0.99 -1.58
C LEU A 90 -14.30 -0.64 -2.04
N HIS A 91 -15.23 -1.53 -1.73
CA HIS A 91 -16.66 -1.29 -1.92
C HIS A 91 -17.32 -1.28 -0.55
N ILE A 92 -17.99 -0.17 -0.22
CA ILE A 92 -18.74 -0.04 1.02
C ILE A 92 -20.20 -0.39 0.72
N GLY A 93 -20.71 -1.40 1.41
CA GLY A 93 -22.08 -1.85 1.22
C GLY A 93 -22.43 -3.01 2.13
N LYS A 94 -23.73 -3.35 2.17
CA LYS A 94 -24.21 -4.49 2.96
C LYS A 94 -23.74 -5.79 2.32
N ILE A 95 -23.11 -6.64 3.12
CA ILE A 95 -22.77 -8.02 2.75
C ILE A 95 -23.98 -8.90 3.10
N PRO A 96 -24.61 -9.59 2.14
CA PRO A 96 -25.77 -10.43 2.43
C PRO A 96 -25.42 -11.64 3.31
N ASP A 97 -26.25 -11.99 4.28
CA ASP A 97 -26.04 -13.17 5.13
C ASP A 97 -25.90 -14.46 4.31
N SER A 98 -26.64 -14.56 3.20
CA SER A 98 -26.54 -15.68 2.26
C SER A 98 -25.13 -15.82 1.70
N LEU A 99 -24.46 -14.71 1.38
CA LEU A 99 -23.07 -14.71 0.93
C LEU A 99 -22.12 -15.10 2.06
N ILE A 100 -22.31 -14.57 3.27
CA ILE A 100 -21.46 -14.88 4.43
C ILE A 100 -21.50 -16.39 4.73
N ARG A 101 -22.68 -17.02 4.61
CA ARG A 101 -22.85 -18.47 4.79
C ARG A 101 -22.10 -19.34 3.76
N THR A 102 -21.76 -18.78 2.60
CA THR A 102 -20.95 -19.49 1.58
C THR A 102 -19.45 -19.44 1.85
N LEU A 103 -19.00 -18.59 2.78
CA LEU A 103 -17.59 -18.45 3.11
C LEU A 103 -17.16 -19.55 4.08
N ASP A 104 -16.06 -20.23 3.75
CA ASP A 104 -15.46 -21.30 4.55
C ASP A 104 -14.21 -20.84 5.31
N THR A 105 -13.56 -19.80 4.81
CA THR A 105 -12.28 -19.29 5.29
C THR A 105 -12.46 -17.96 6.00
N PHE A 106 -12.22 -17.95 7.31
CA PHE A 106 -12.24 -16.76 8.14
C PHE A 106 -10.87 -16.46 8.74
N ARG A 107 -10.52 -15.17 8.81
CA ARG A 107 -9.29 -14.66 9.45
C ARG A 107 -9.68 -13.61 10.46
N ASN A 108 -9.25 -13.80 11.70
CA ASN A 108 -9.58 -12.93 12.82
C ASN A 108 -8.31 -12.22 13.29
N GLY A 109 -8.40 -10.91 13.47
CA GLY A 109 -7.28 -10.05 13.87
C GLY A 109 -7.63 -9.22 15.09
N VAL A 110 -6.67 -8.98 15.97
CA VAL A 110 -6.75 -7.96 17.03
C VAL A 110 -5.55 -7.01 16.91
N ASP A 111 -5.84 -5.73 17.00
CA ASP A 111 -4.88 -4.63 17.18
C ASP A 111 -5.12 -4.03 18.57
N TRP A 112 -4.11 -4.08 19.43
CA TRP A 112 -4.23 -3.69 20.83
C TRP A 112 -4.28 -2.17 21.00
N GLY A 113 -5.19 -1.71 21.85
CA GLY A 113 -5.31 -0.33 22.28
C GLY A 113 -6.13 -0.24 23.56
N TYR A 114 -6.00 0.86 24.31
CA TYR A 114 -6.79 1.04 25.53
C TYR A 114 -7.17 2.49 25.80
N ALA A 115 -6.21 3.40 25.91
CA ALA A 115 -6.48 4.76 26.37
C ALA A 115 -7.00 5.67 25.24
N VAL A 116 -6.11 6.40 24.58
CA VAL A 116 -6.43 7.20 23.40
C VAL A 116 -6.52 6.34 22.15
N ASP A 117 -5.67 5.32 22.07
CA ASP A 117 -5.68 4.34 20.99
C ASP A 117 -6.76 3.28 21.28
N PRO A 118 -7.67 3.03 20.33
CA PRO A 118 -8.75 2.06 20.49
C PRO A 118 -8.24 0.64 20.32
N VAL A 119 -8.85 -0.32 21.03
CA VAL A 119 -8.72 -1.73 20.65
C VAL A 119 -9.57 -2.00 19.42
N ALA A 120 -9.05 -2.79 18.48
CA ALA A 120 -9.78 -3.21 17.30
C ALA A 120 -9.70 -4.73 17.13
N PHE A 121 -10.84 -5.38 17.05
CA PHE A 121 -10.98 -6.75 16.55
C PHE A 121 -11.68 -6.71 15.20
N VAL A 122 -11.19 -7.51 14.26
CA VAL A 122 -11.75 -7.63 12.91
C VAL A 122 -11.92 -9.08 12.50
N ARG A 123 -13.04 -9.38 11.84
CA ARG A 123 -13.33 -10.67 11.22
C ARG A 123 -13.40 -10.51 9.71
N TRP A 124 -12.51 -11.19 9.02
CA TRP A 124 -12.44 -11.19 7.55
C TRP A 124 -12.89 -12.53 7.00
N GLY A 125 -13.77 -12.49 6.00
CA GLY A 125 -14.14 -13.65 5.19
C GLY A 125 -13.37 -13.63 3.87
N TYR A 126 -12.86 -14.78 3.44
CA TYR A 126 -12.08 -14.90 2.21
C TYR A 126 -12.76 -15.83 1.20
N ASP A 127 -13.14 -15.28 0.03
CA ASP A 127 -13.56 -16.05 -1.13
C ASP A 127 -12.35 -16.28 -2.04
N ARG A 128 -11.79 -17.48 -1.94
CA ARG A 128 -10.61 -17.88 -2.73
C ARG A 128 -10.90 -17.94 -4.23
N MET A 129 -12.10 -18.37 -4.62
CA MET A 129 -12.47 -18.52 -6.04
C MET A 129 -12.54 -17.17 -6.74
N ARG A 130 -13.13 -16.18 -6.08
CA ARG A 130 -13.27 -14.82 -6.63
C ARG A 130 -12.13 -13.89 -6.24
N LYS A 131 -11.18 -14.35 -5.41
CA LYS A 131 -10.07 -13.57 -4.85
C LYS A 131 -10.57 -12.29 -4.15
N ARG A 132 -11.59 -12.43 -3.30
CA ARG A 132 -12.23 -11.30 -2.59
C ARG A 132 -12.13 -11.48 -1.08
N ILE A 133 -11.92 -10.37 -0.40
CA ILE A 133 -11.89 -10.28 1.07
C ILE A 133 -13.10 -9.46 1.50
N TYR A 134 -13.79 -9.92 2.53
CA TYR A 134 -15.02 -9.34 3.07
C TYR A 134 -14.80 -8.93 4.53
N ALA A 135 -15.04 -7.67 4.86
CA ALA A 135 -15.08 -7.19 6.26
C ALA A 135 -16.42 -7.62 6.88
N ILE A 136 -16.43 -8.74 7.63
CA ILE A 136 -17.67 -9.38 8.09
C ILE A 136 -18.19 -8.70 9.35
N SER A 137 -17.31 -8.45 10.31
CA SER A 137 -17.66 -7.83 11.57
C SER A 137 -16.44 -7.24 12.24
N GLU A 138 -16.67 -6.30 13.15
CA GLU A 138 -15.65 -5.68 13.97
C GLU A 138 -16.13 -5.51 15.41
N PHE A 139 -15.16 -5.33 16.32
CA PHE A 139 -15.39 -4.75 17.63
C PHE A 139 -14.32 -3.67 17.81
N TYR A 140 -14.75 -2.44 18.06
CA TYR A 140 -13.86 -1.29 18.09
C TYR A 140 -14.21 -0.35 19.24
N GLY A 141 -13.21 0.17 19.94
CA GLY A 141 -13.41 1.28 20.87
C GLY A 141 -12.29 1.52 21.85
N VAL A 142 -12.36 2.67 22.52
CA VAL A 142 -11.47 3.05 23.61
C VAL A 142 -11.96 2.52 24.96
N GLN A 143 -11.03 2.39 25.90
CA GLN A 143 -11.23 2.00 27.30
C GLN A 143 -12.01 0.68 27.42
N LYS A 144 -11.73 -0.27 26.54
CA LYS A 144 -12.30 -1.62 26.58
C LYS A 144 -11.31 -2.55 27.26
N SER A 145 -11.75 -3.24 28.30
CA SER A 145 -10.91 -4.26 28.95
C SER A 145 -10.79 -5.51 28.08
N ASN A 146 -9.70 -6.27 28.29
CA ASN A 146 -9.47 -7.53 27.59
C ASN A 146 -10.59 -8.56 27.84
N GLU A 147 -11.23 -8.52 29.01
CA GLU A 147 -12.40 -9.36 29.30
C GLU A 147 -13.60 -9.01 28.42
N VAL A 148 -13.90 -7.72 28.26
CA VAL A 148 -14.99 -7.23 27.40
C VAL A 148 -14.72 -7.62 25.95
N LEU A 149 -13.49 -7.40 25.48
CA LEU A 149 -13.04 -7.81 24.15
C LEU A 149 -13.22 -9.32 23.95
N ALA A 150 -12.69 -10.15 24.86
CA ALA A 150 -12.78 -11.60 24.77
C ALA A 150 -14.23 -12.10 24.75
N LYS A 151 -15.12 -11.48 25.54
CA LYS A 151 -16.55 -11.80 25.54
C LYS A 151 -17.21 -11.41 24.22
N ALA A 152 -16.82 -10.30 23.61
CA ALA A 152 -17.32 -9.89 22.30
C ALA A 152 -16.85 -10.83 21.18
N ILE A 153 -15.56 -11.17 21.16
CA ILE A 153 -14.98 -12.10 20.18
C ILE A 153 -15.65 -13.47 20.24
N LYS A 154 -15.84 -14.04 21.45
CA LYS A 154 -16.49 -15.35 21.64
C LYS A 154 -17.93 -15.41 21.15
N LYS A 155 -18.61 -14.27 20.99
CA LYS A 155 -19.96 -14.21 20.39
C LYS A 155 -19.94 -14.22 18.85
N GLN A 156 -18.80 -13.89 18.24
CA GLN A 156 -18.67 -13.69 16.79
C GLN A 156 -17.96 -14.84 16.07
N ILE A 157 -17.13 -15.61 16.77
CA ILE A 157 -16.28 -16.66 16.17
C ILE A 157 -16.62 -18.05 16.72
N LYS A 158 -16.35 -19.10 15.93
CA LYS A 158 -16.45 -20.49 16.42
C LYS A 158 -15.30 -20.79 17.40
N ARG A 159 -15.53 -21.73 18.32
CA ARG A 159 -14.58 -22.08 19.40
C ARG A 159 -13.18 -22.50 18.93
N ASN A 160 -13.06 -23.00 17.70
CA ASN A 160 -11.82 -23.50 17.12
C ASN A 160 -11.14 -22.52 16.15
N GLU A 161 -11.61 -21.28 16.07
CA GLU A 161 -10.99 -20.28 15.20
C GLU A 161 -9.85 -19.56 15.91
N THR A 162 -8.70 -19.46 15.23
CA THR A 162 -7.56 -18.70 15.69
C THR A 162 -7.82 -17.20 15.54
N VAL A 163 -7.38 -16.43 16.54
CA VAL A 163 -7.29 -14.97 16.50
C VAL A 163 -5.81 -14.61 16.53
N THR A 164 -5.35 -13.87 15.52
CA THR A 164 -4.00 -13.35 15.47
C THR A 164 -4.00 -11.95 16.04
N CYS A 165 -3.16 -11.68 17.04
CA CYS A 165 -3.02 -10.33 17.61
C CYS A 165 -1.61 -9.81 17.35
N ASP A 166 -1.43 -8.50 17.39
CA ASP A 166 -0.09 -7.92 17.44
C ASP A 166 0.60 -8.22 18.79
N SER A 167 1.90 -7.95 18.86
CA SER A 167 2.77 -8.32 19.99
C SER A 167 2.82 -7.28 21.12
N ALA A 168 2.05 -6.19 21.07
CA ALA A 168 2.10 -5.12 22.06
C ALA A 168 1.56 -5.53 23.45
N GLU A 169 0.69 -6.54 23.53
CA GLU A 169 0.13 -7.03 24.80
C GLU A 169 0.46 -8.53 25.02
N PRO A 170 1.74 -8.89 25.26
CA PRO A 170 2.19 -10.28 25.28
C PRO A 170 1.52 -11.15 26.35
N LYS A 171 1.07 -10.55 27.47
CA LYS A 171 0.40 -11.27 28.56
C LYS A 171 -0.97 -11.82 28.15
N SER A 172 -1.58 -11.27 27.11
CA SER A 172 -2.93 -11.65 26.64
C SER A 172 -2.92 -12.54 25.40
N VAL A 173 -1.74 -12.81 24.82
CA VAL A 173 -1.54 -13.71 23.66
C VAL A 173 -0.68 -14.94 23.96
N ALA A 174 0.03 -14.97 25.09
CA ALA A 174 0.88 -16.10 25.51
C ALA A 174 0.09 -17.34 25.96
#